data_AF-A0A950HNZ8-F1
#
_entry.id   AF-A0A950HNZ8-F1
#
_cell.length_a   1.000
_cell.length_b   1.000
_cell.length_c   1.000
_cell.angle_alpha   90.00
_cell.angle_beta   90.00
_cell.angle_gamma   90.00
#
_symmetry.space_group_name_H-M   'P 1'
#
loop_
_entity.id
_entity.type
_entity.pdbx_description
1 polymer ?
#
loop_
_entity_poly.entity_id
_entity_poly.type
_entity_poly.pdbx_seq_one_letter_code
_entity_poly.pdbx_strand_id
1 'polypeptide(L)' 'MRPENPNSFRTGPDEQGHFGIFGGRFVAETLMPLILDLEAAYAAAKDDPAFAAELEGLH' A
#
# COMPACT_ATOMS: atom_id res chain seq x y z
N MET A 1 22.78 -11.53 -8.62
CA MET A 1 22.25 -11.53 -7.23
C MET A 1 21.49 -10.22 -7.08
N ARG A 2 20.16 -10.25 -6.94
CA ARG A 2 19.36 -9.02 -6.75
C ARG A 2 19.63 -8.53 -5.32
N PRO A 3 19.92 -7.25 -5.08
CA PRO A 3 20.14 -6.77 -3.71
C PRO A 3 18.85 -6.95 -2.91
N GLU A 4 18.88 -7.90 -1.99
CA GLU A 4 17.84 -8.14 -1.00
C GLU A 4 17.93 -7.02 0.05
N ASN A 5 17.25 -5.90 -0.21
CA ASN A 5 17.00 -4.92 0.84
C ASN A 5 16.22 -5.64 1.97
N PRO A 6 16.71 -5.62 3.22
CA PRO A 6 16.06 -6.35 4.30
C PRO A 6 14.66 -5.79 4.52
N ASN A 7 13.65 -6.67 4.47
CA ASN A 7 12.27 -6.30 4.74
C ASN A 7 12.15 -5.78 6.16
N SER A 8 11.90 -4.47 6.29
CA SER A 8 11.53 -3.86 7.55
C SER A 8 10.07 -3.43 7.46
N PHE A 9 9.29 -3.69 8.50
CA PHE A 9 7.98 -3.04 8.65
C PHE A 9 8.07 -1.50 8.62
N ARG A 10 9.28 -0.94 8.81
CA ARG A 10 9.57 0.49 8.71
C ARG A 10 9.79 0.97 7.28
N THR A 11 10.17 0.09 6.35
CA THR A 11 10.45 0.43 4.93
C THR A 11 9.28 0.11 4.01
N GLY A 12 8.27 -0.63 4.47
CA GLY A 12 7.08 -0.98 3.69
C GLY A 12 7.30 -2.16 2.73
N PRO A 13 6.25 -2.54 1.97
CA PRO A 13 6.34 -3.56 0.93
C PRO A 13 7.10 -3.04 -0.31
N ASP A 14 7.56 -3.95 -1.16
CA ASP A 14 8.10 -3.61 -2.47
C ASP A 14 7.00 -3.11 -3.45
N GLU A 15 7.40 -2.67 -4.65
CA GLU A 15 6.50 -2.15 -5.69
C GLU A 15 5.43 -3.17 -6.12
N GLN A 16 5.65 -4.45 -5.90
CA GLN A 16 4.70 -5.52 -6.22
C GLN A 16 3.81 -5.88 -5.02
N GLY A 17 3.99 -5.22 -3.87
CA GLY A 17 3.24 -5.47 -2.64
C GLY A 17 3.79 -6.62 -1.80
N HIS A 18 5.05 -7.03 -2.00
CA HIS A 18 5.67 -8.08 -1.21
C HIS A 18 6.46 -7.52 -0.02
N PHE A 19 6.33 -8.18 1.12
CA PHE A 19 7.29 -8.14 2.22
C PHE A 19 8.16 -9.38 2.14
N GLY A 20 9.23 -9.30 1.35
CA GLY A 20 10.14 -10.42 1.11
C GLY A 20 9.50 -11.48 0.24
N ILE A 21 9.34 -12.68 0.79
CA ILE A 21 8.71 -13.79 0.07
C ILE A 21 7.18 -13.84 0.25
N PHE A 22 6.62 -12.94 1.06
CA PHE A 22 5.20 -12.93 1.42
C PHE A 22 4.51 -11.68 0.87
N GLY A 23 3.22 -11.75 0.56
CA GLY A 23 2.46 -10.64 0.00
C GLY A 23 2.27 -10.77 -1.52
N GLY A 24 2.10 -9.65 -2.22
CA GLY A 24 1.74 -9.62 -3.63
C GLY A 24 0.23 -9.48 -3.86
N ARG A 25 -0.16 -9.28 -5.12
CA ARG A 25 -1.56 -9.09 -5.54
C ARG A 25 -2.07 -10.34 -6.26
N PHE A 26 -2.74 -11.23 -5.53
CA PHE A 26 -3.39 -12.43 -6.07
C PHE A 26 -4.90 -12.20 -6.22
N VAL A 27 -5.27 -11.33 -7.16
CA VAL A 27 -6.67 -10.96 -7.43
C VAL A 27 -7.05 -11.30 -8.86
N ALA A 28 -8.35 -11.41 -9.14
CA ALA A 28 -8.83 -11.55 -10.51
C ALA A 28 -8.45 -10.31 -11.33
N GLU A 29 -8.11 -10.50 -12.60
CA GLU A 29 -7.74 -9.40 -13.52
C GLU A 29 -8.82 -8.31 -13.59
N THR A 30 -10.09 -8.71 -13.50
CA THR A 30 -11.24 -7.80 -13.49
C THR A 30 -11.27 -6.85 -12.29
N LEU A 31 -10.56 -7.18 -11.20
CA LEU A 31 -10.45 -6.35 -10.01
C LEU A 31 -9.24 -5.42 -10.07
N MET A 32 -8.28 -5.65 -10.97
CA MET A 32 -7.06 -4.84 -11.03
C MET A 32 -7.32 -3.33 -11.20
N PRO A 33 -8.25 -2.86 -12.08
CA PRO A 33 -8.55 -1.43 -12.17
C PRO A 33 -9.01 -0.84 -10.84
N LEU A 34 -9.89 -1.54 -10.12
CA LEU A 34 -10.42 -1.08 -8.84
C LEU A 34 -9.34 -1.03 -7.75
N ILE A 35 -8.41 -1.99 -7.76
CA ILE A 35 -7.28 -2.00 -6.82
C ILE A 35 -6.33 -0.82 -7.10
N LEU A 36 -6.08 -0.50 -8.37
CA LEU A 36 -5.24 0.64 -8.74
C LEU A 36 -5.91 1.97 -8.37
N ASP A 37 -7.22 2.10 -8.59
CA ASP A 37 -7.98 3.29 -8.19
C ASP A 37 -7.96 3.49 -6.67
N LEU A 38 -8.14 2.41 -5.91
CA LEU A 38 -8.05 2.43 -4.46
C LEU A 38 -6.65 2.81 -3.97
N GLU A 39 -5.60 2.25 -4.59
CA GLU A 39 -4.21 2.59 -4.26
C GLU A 39 -3.92 4.07 -4.49
N ALA A 40 -4.38 4.64 -5.60
CA ALA A 40 -4.24 6.05 -5.91
C ALA A 40 -5.00 6.93 -4.91
N ALA A 41 -6.26 6.59 -4.61
CA ALA A 41 -7.07 7.32 -3.62
C ALA A 41 -6.45 7.27 -2.22
N TYR A 42 -5.93 6.11 -1.81
CA TYR A 42 -5.25 5.96 -0.53
C TYR A 42 -3.96 6.76 -0.48
N ALA A 43 -3.14 6.75 -1.54
CA ALA A 43 -1.92 7.56 -1.60
C ALA A 43 -2.23 9.05 -1.44
N ALA A 44 -3.28 9.54 -2.11
CA ALA A 44 -3.73 10.92 -1.96
C ALA A 44 -4.26 11.23 -0.55
N ALA A 45 -5.09 10.35 0.01
CA ALA A 45 -5.68 10.54 1.34
C ALA A 45 -4.64 10.45 2.46
N LYS A 46 -3.61 9.61 2.31
CA LYS A 46 -2.52 9.45 3.29
C LYS A 46 -1.73 10.75 3.49
N ASP A 47 -1.56 11.53 2.44
CA ASP A 47 -0.85 12.80 2.48
C ASP A 47 -1.79 14.00 2.76
N ASP A 48 -3.10 13.77 2.92
CA ASP A 48 -4.09 14.81 3.22
C ASP A 48 -4.23 15.04 4.75
N PRO A 49 -3.87 16.23 5.27
CA PRO A 49 -4.02 16.56 6.68
C PRO A 49 -5.47 16.56 7.17
N ALA A 50 -6.45 16.87 6.29
CA ALA A 50 -7.86 16.86 6.66
C ALA A 50 -8.35 15.43 6.90
N PHE A 51 -7.94 14.51 6.04
CA PHE A 51 -8.22 13.08 6.21
C PHE A 51 -7.61 12.54 7.51
N ALA A 52 -6.36 12.90 7.81
CA ALA A 52 -5.71 12.52 9.06
C ALA A 52 -6.45 13.08 10.30
N ALA A 53 -6.88 14.34 10.26
CA ALA A 53 -7.62 14.97 11.36
C ALA A 53 -9.00 14.33 11.59
N GLU A 54 -9.72 13.98 10.51
CA GLU A 54 -10.98 13.24 10.61
C GLU A 54 -10.77 11.86 11.20
N LEU A 55 -9.75 11.13 10.74
CA LEU A 55 -9.41 9.79 11.23
C LEU A 55 -9.03 9.80 12.73
N GLU A 56 -8.27 10.80 13.18
CA GLU A 56 -7.92 10.97 14.59
C GLU A 56 -9.16 11.23 15.47
N GLY A 57 -10.14 11.95 14.92
CA GLY A 57 -11.41 12.26 15.59
C GLY A 57 -12.40 11.08 15.71
N LEU A 58 -12.10 9.92 15.12
CA LEU A 58 -12.94 8.71 15.19
C LEU A 58 -12.62 7.77 16.38
N HIS A 59 -11.75 8.19 17.31
CA HIS A 59 -11.50 7.51 18.59
C HIS A 59 -12.62 7.71 19.61
#